data_AF-A0AA39IVB0-F1
#
_entry.id   AF-A0AA39IVB0-F1
#
_cell.length_a   1.000
_cell.length_b   1.000
_cell.length_c   1.000
_cell.angle_alpha   90.00
_cell.angle_beta   90.00
_cell.angle_gamma   90.00
#
_symmetry.space_group_name_H-M   'P 1'
#
loop_
_entity.id
_entity.type
_entity.pdbx_description
1 polymer ?
#
loop_
_entity_poly.entity_id
_entity_poly.type
_entity_poly.pdbx_seq_one_letter_code
_entity_poly.pdbx_strand_id
1 'polypeptide(L)'
;MRARGDSPEEILCMTRFSLSTLYHTQRHFCLTGDVMKEPALGRGRPQKLLAADIAYLLSLARHNPLKFLDEYQECLHRYRNITVCLATIHRAFEAAGYSIKKIMKMAKEKCPYKCAGFIRWIAKYPASYLVAMDEVSKDDRTYSRM
;
A
#
# COMPACT_ATOMS: atom_id res chain seq x y z
N MET A 1 22.92 -8.86 22.95
CA MET A 1 23.48 -10.19 22.63
C MET A 1 24.99 -10.12 22.81
N ARG A 2 25.57 -10.87 23.75
CA ARG A 2 27.03 -11.04 23.83
C ARG A 2 27.41 -11.99 22.69
N ALA A 3 27.80 -11.42 21.56
CA ALA A 3 28.29 -12.22 20.44
C ALA A 3 29.51 -13.00 20.93
N ARG A 4 29.54 -14.30 20.64
CA ARG A 4 30.70 -15.16 20.89
C ARG A 4 31.94 -14.43 20.39
N GLY A 5 33.04 -14.48 21.13
CA GLY A 5 34.32 -13.88 20.73
C GLY A 5 34.97 -14.63 19.56
N ASP A 6 34.17 -15.03 18.57
CA ASP A 6 34.60 -15.75 17.38
C ASP A 6 35.57 -14.84 16.62
N SER A 7 36.68 -15.43 16.20
CA SER A 7 37.69 -14.72 15.43
C SER A 7 37.13 -14.32 14.06
N PRO A 8 37.66 -13.24 13.43
CA PRO A 8 37.24 -12.83 12.09
C PRO A 8 37.35 -13.96 11.05
N GLU A 9 38.33 -14.85 11.21
CA GLU A 9 38.57 -15.99 10.34
C GLU A 9 37.47 -17.04 10.41
N GLU A 10 36.98 -17.35 11.62
CA GLU A 10 35.85 -18.27 11.83
C GLU A 10 34.56 -17.70 11.20
N ILE A 11 34.32 -16.40 11.38
CA ILE A 11 33.12 -15.75 10.80
C ILE A 11 33.18 -15.77 9.27
N LEU A 12 34.35 -15.54 8.67
CA LEU A 12 34.53 -15.61 7.22
C LEU A 12 34.36 -17.03 6.69
N CYS A 13 34.87 -18.03 7.40
CA CYS A 13 34.68 -19.45 7.06
C CYS A 13 33.19 -19.83 7.04
N MET A 14 32.42 -19.36 8.03
CA MET A 14 31.00 -19.64 8.16
C MET A 14 30.12 -18.86 7.16
N THR A 15 30.38 -17.58 6.94
CA THR A 15 29.51 -16.68 6.16
C THR A 15 29.90 -16.55 4.69
N ARG A 16 31.14 -16.92 4.32
CA ARG A 16 31.73 -16.74 2.99
C ARG A 16 31.71 -15.29 2.48
N PHE A 17 31.60 -14.32 3.37
CA PHE A 17 31.73 -12.91 3.02
C PHE A 17 33.20 -12.55 2.80
N SER A 18 33.43 -11.39 2.16
CA SER A 18 34.77 -10.81 2.13
C SER A 18 35.08 -10.16 3.49
N LEU A 19 36.37 -10.12 3.81
CA LEU A 19 36.92 -9.46 4.99
C LEU A 19 36.46 -7.98 5.07
N SER A 20 36.41 -7.30 3.91
CA SER A 20 35.90 -5.94 3.78
C SER A 20 34.42 -5.81 4.16
N THR A 21 33.55 -6.70 3.66
CA THR A 21 32.12 -6.69 4.00
C THR A 21 31.90 -6.91 5.50
N LEU A 22 32.67 -7.79 6.12
CA LEU A 22 32.62 -8.04 7.56
C LEU A 22 32.97 -6.78 8.35
N TYR A 23 34.09 -6.13 8.04
CA TYR A 23 34.49 -4.90 8.73
C TYR A 23 33.53 -3.74 8.49
N HIS A 24 33.00 -3.57 7.27
CA HIS A 24 31.98 -2.56 7.00
C HIS A 24 30.71 -2.78 7.81
N THR A 25 30.27 -4.04 7.92
CA THR A 25 29.07 -4.42 8.66
C THR A 25 29.27 -4.24 10.17
N GLN A 26 30.43 -4.65 10.69
CA GLN A 26 30.78 -4.47 12.11
C GLN A 26 30.90 -2.99 12.46
N ARG A 27 31.56 -2.18 11.61
CA ARG A 27 31.61 -0.73 11.77
C ARG A 27 30.23 -0.09 11.75
N HIS A 28 29.36 -0.51 10.82
CA HIS A 28 27.98 -0.03 10.75
C HIS A 28 27.22 -0.34 12.03
N PHE A 29 27.31 -1.56 12.52
CA PHE A 29 26.68 -1.99 13.78
C PHE A 29 27.22 -1.24 14.99
N CYS A 30 28.52 -1.01 15.09
CA CYS A 30 29.11 -0.21 16.17
C CYS A 30 28.61 1.25 16.16
N LEU A 31 28.29 1.80 14.98
CA LEU A 31 27.83 3.18 14.84
C LEU A 31 26.32 3.34 15.03
N THR A 32 25.52 2.39 14.53
CA THR A 32 24.04 2.52 14.46
C THR A 32 23.31 1.58 15.43
N GLY A 33 23.98 0.55 15.94
CA GLY A 33 23.34 -0.53 16.71
C GLY A 33 22.54 -1.53 15.86
N ASP A 34 22.51 -1.35 14.54
CA ASP A 34 21.79 -2.22 13.60
C ASP A 34 22.72 -2.66 12.45
N VAL A 35 22.44 -3.85 11.92
CA VAL A 35 23.10 -4.43 10.74
C VAL A 35 22.31 -4.12 9.47
N MET A 36 21.02 -3.77 9.59
CA MET A 36 20.19 -3.41 8.45
C MET A 36 20.66 -2.10 7.82
N LYS A 37 20.77 -2.09 6.48
CA LYS A 37 20.97 -0.85 5.74
C LYS A 37 19.75 0.02 5.92
N GLU A 38 19.96 1.29 6.25
CA GLU A 38 18.89 2.28 6.23
C GLU A 38 18.20 2.25 4.85
N PRO A 39 16.85 2.26 4.80
CA PRO A 39 16.15 2.37 3.54
C PRO A 39 16.65 3.61 2.82
N ALA A 40 17.05 3.46 1.56
CA ALA A 40 17.61 4.56 0.78
C ALA A 40 16.53 5.60 0.48
N LEU A 41 16.30 6.51 1.44
CA LEU A 41 15.40 7.64 1.32
C LEU A 41 15.87 8.50 0.14
N GLY A 42 15.04 8.59 -0.91
CA GLY A 42 15.32 9.46 -2.06
C GLY A 42 16.14 8.86 -3.21
N ARG A 43 16.49 7.56 -3.20
CA ARG A 43 17.10 6.93 -4.39
C ARG A 43 16.04 6.47 -5.38
N GLY A 44 15.57 7.40 -6.21
CA GLY A 44 14.63 7.13 -7.30
C GLY A 44 14.44 8.32 -8.24
N ARG A 45 13.90 8.06 -9.43
CA ARG A 45 13.47 9.14 -10.34
C ARG A 45 12.35 9.94 -9.67
N PRO A 46 12.41 11.28 -9.63
CA PRO A 46 11.35 12.09 -9.06
C PRO A 46 10.01 11.78 -9.74
N GLN A 47 8.96 11.62 -8.94
CA GLN A 47 7.62 11.38 -9.46
C GLN A 47 7.12 12.62 -10.22
N LYS A 48 6.39 12.40 -11.32
CA LYS A 48 5.78 13.50 -12.09
C LYS A 48 4.61 14.17 -11.37
N LEU A 49 4.01 13.47 -10.41
CA LEU A 49 2.93 13.98 -9.58
C LEU A 49 3.50 14.35 -8.22
N LEU A 50 3.18 15.54 -7.73
CA LEU A 50 3.50 15.93 -6.37
C LEU A 50 2.55 15.20 -5.40
N ALA A 51 2.95 15.12 -4.12
CA ALA A 51 2.10 14.54 -3.08
C ALA A 51 0.73 15.24 -3.00
N ALA A 52 0.67 16.55 -3.26
CA ALA A 52 -0.58 17.31 -3.32
C ALA A 52 -1.49 16.88 -4.46
N ASP A 53 -0.95 16.54 -5.63
CA ASP A 53 -1.72 16.09 -6.79
C ASP A 53 -2.26 14.67 -6.56
N ILE A 54 -1.47 13.82 -5.91
CA ILE A 54 -1.90 12.48 -5.48
C ILE A 54 -3.03 12.61 -4.46
N ALA A 55 -2.89 13.49 -3.46
CA ALA A 55 -3.96 13.75 -2.50
C ALA A 55 -5.24 14.26 -3.17
N TYR A 56 -5.11 15.13 -4.18
CA TYR A 56 -6.22 15.59 -4.99
C TYR A 56 -6.90 14.44 -5.75
N LEU A 57 -6.15 13.60 -6.47
CA LEU A 57 -6.68 12.41 -7.15
C LEU A 57 -7.42 11.47 -6.20
N LEU A 58 -6.85 11.22 -5.02
CA LEU A 58 -7.46 10.35 -4.01
C LEU A 58 -8.75 10.95 -3.46
N SER A 59 -8.79 12.27 -3.24
CA SER A 59 -10.02 12.95 -2.86
C SER A 59 -11.08 12.82 -3.96
N LEU A 60 -10.70 13.03 -5.23
CA LEU A 60 -11.60 12.88 -6.37
C LEU A 60 -12.17 11.47 -6.46
N ALA A 61 -11.33 10.44 -6.30
CA ALA A 61 -11.74 9.04 -6.36
C ALA A 61 -12.65 8.66 -5.18
N ARG A 62 -12.45 9.27 -4.00
CA ARG A 62 -13.39 9.10 -2.88
C ARG A 62 -14.73 9.72 -3.18
N HIS A 63 -14.80 10.89 -3.81
CA HIS A 63 -16.06 11.59 -4.08
C HIS A 63 -16.79 11.05 -5.32
N ASN A 64 -16.06 10.66 -6.37
CA ASN A 64 -16.63 10.13 -7.60
C ASN A 64 -15.85 8.88 -8.09
N PRO A 65 -16.07 7.72 -7.43
CA PRO A 65 -15.34 6.49 -7.75
C PRO A 65 -15.77 5.83 -9.07
N LEU A 66 -16.83 6.30 -9.72
CA LEU A 66 -17.27 5.76 -11.02
C LEU A 66 -16.44 6.29 -12.19
N LYS A 67 -15.56 7.28 -11.95
CA LYS A 67 -14.76 7.86 -13.01
C LYS A 67 -13.72 6.88 -13.56
N PHE A 68 -13.51 6.95 -14.87
CA PHE A 68 -12.44 6.26 -15.58
C PHE A 68 -11.10 7.03 -15.47
N LEU A 69 -9.98 6.35 -15.77
CA LEU A 69 -8.63 6.91 -15.64
C LEU A 69 -8.38 8.13 -16.53
N ASP A 70 -8.98 8.16 -17.71
CA ASP A 70 -8.97 9.29 -18.65
C ASP A 70 -9.77 10.48 -18.11
N GLU A 71 -10.88 10.25 -17.43
CA GLU A 71 -11.61 11.33 -16.76
C GLU A 71 -10.81 11.93 -15.58
N TYR A 72 -10.04 11.11 -14.86
CA TYR A 72 -9.09 11.61 -13.85
C TYR A 72 -7.96 12.42 -14.49
N GLN A 73 -7.48 11.98 -15.66
CA GLN A 73 -6.47 12.71 -16.44
C GLN A 73 -7.00 14.09 -16.87
N GLU A 74 -8.22 14.15 -17.38
CA GLU A 74 -8.86 15.40 -17.75
C GLU A 74 -9.05 16.32 -16.54
N CYS A 75 -9.41 15.77 -15.37
CA CYS A 75 -9.51 16.54 -14.14
C CYS A 75 -8.15 17.10 -13.69
N LEU A 76 -7.07 16.32 -13.79
CA LEU A 76 -5.72 16.82 -13.50
C LEU A 76 -5.31 17.94 -14.45
N HIS A 77 -5.59 17.77 -15.74
CA HIS A 77 -5.29 18.78 -16.73
C HIS A 77 -6.09 20.06 -16.47
N ARG A 78 -7.39 19.95 -16.23
CA ARG A 78 -8.30 21.10 -16.04
C ARG A 78 -8.05 21.88 -14.74
N TYR A 79 -7.77 21.19 -13.63
CA TYR A 79 -7.69 21.83 -12.31
C TYR A 79 -6.26 22.04 -11.79
N ARG A 80 -5.27 21.30 -12.30
CA ARG A 80 -3.86 21.40 -11.88
C ARG A 80 -2.91 21.75 -13.03
N ASN A 81 -3.39 21.81 -14.27
CA ASN A 81 -2.59 22.03 -15.48
C ASN A 81 -1.45 21.00 -15.65
N ILE A 82 -1.68 19.76 -15.19
CA ILE A 82 -0.71 18.67 -15.26
C ILE A 82 -1.15 17.66 -16.30
N THR A 83 -0.29 17.44 -17.30
CA THR A 83 -0.49 16.42 -18.32
C THR A 83 0.33 15.17 -17.98
N VAL A 84 -0.34 14.14 -17.49
CA VAL A 84 0.26 12.83 -17.18
C VAL A 84 -0.37 11.74 -18.03
N CYS A 85 0.36 10.66 -18.30
CA CYS A 85 -0.23 9.50 -18.98
C CYS A 85 -1.09 8.67 -18.01
N LEU A 86 -2.06 7.94 -18.54
CA LEU A 86 -2.95 7.05 -17.79
C LEU A 86 -2.17 6.07 -16.88
N ALA A 87 -1.05 5.54 -17.39
CA ALA A 87 -0.17 4.64 -16.64
C ALA A 87 0.49 5.30 -15.41
N THR A 88 0.65 6.63 -15.41
CA THR A 88 1.17 7.38 -14.24
C THR A 88 0.09 7.50 -13.17
N ILE A 89 -1.14 7.79 -13.58
CA ILE A 89 -2.30 7.87 -12.67
C ILE A 89 -2.58 6.49 -12.06
N HIS A 90 -2.55 5.43 -12.87
CA HIS A 90 -2.71 4.06 -12.39
C HIS A 90 -1.68 3.70 -11.32
N ARG A 91 -0.39 3.92 -11.60
CA ARG A 91 0.69 3.67 -10.64
C ARG A 91 0.55 4.51 -9.37
N ALA A 92 0.06 5.74 -9.47
CA ALA A 92 -0.21 6.58 -8.30
C ALA A 92 -1.33 6.00 -7.42
N PHE A 93 -2.40 5.48 -8.02
CA PHE A 93 -3.46 4.80 -7.27
C PHE A 93 -2.98 3.50 -6.63
N GLU A 94 -2.20 2.69 -7.34
CA GLU A 94 -1.61 1.46 -6.78
C GLU A 94 -0.68 1.75 -5.61
N ALA A 95 0.21 2.75 -5.74
CA ALA A 95 1.09 3.17 -4.67
C ALA A 95 0.33 3.69 -3.44
N ALA A 96 -0.86 4.27 -3.64
CA ALA A 96 -1.76 4.69 -2.57
C ALA A 96 -2.68 3.57 -2.03
N GLY A 97 -2.54 2.33 -2.50
CA GLY A 97 -3.36 1.20 -2.06
C GLY A 97 -4.81 1.23 -2.56
N TYR A 98 -5.08 1.92 -3.66
CA TYR A 98 -6.35 1.91 -4.37
C TYR A 98 -6.26 0.99 -5.58
N SER A 99 -6.83 -0.21 -5.46
CA SER A 99 -7.05 -1.08 -6.62
C SER A 99 -8.36 -0.72 -7.32
N ILE A 100 -8.46 -1.02 -8.62
CA ILE A 100 -9.70 -0.86 -9.40
C ILE A 100 -10.88 -1.55 -8.68
N LYS A 101 -10.66 -2.75 -8.13
CA LYS A 101 -11.67 -3.48 -7.33
C LYS A 101 -12.15 -2.67 -6.12
N LYS A 102 -11.23 -2.02 -5.41
CA LYS A 102 -11.56 -1.19 -4.23
C LYS A 102 -12.35 0.06 -4.63
N ILE A 103 -11.96 0.71 -5.72
CA ILE A 103 -12.67 1.87 -6.28
C ILE A 103 -14.09 1.46 -6.72
N MET A 104 -14.22 0.37 -7.48
CA MET A 104 -15.51 -0.13 -7.93
C MET A 104 -16.40 -0.61 -6.77
N LYS A 105 -15.84 -1.23 -5.74
CA LYS A 105 -16.57 -1.61 -4.52
C LYS A 105 -17.15 -0.36 -3.84
N MET A 106 -16.33 0.66 -3.62
CA MET A 106 -16.79 1.94 -3.06
C MET A 106 -17.89 2.57 -3.94
N ALA A 107 -17.77 2.49 -5.28
CA ALA A 107 -18.78 3.00 -6.19
C ALA A 107 -20.12 2.26 -6.09
N LYS A 108 -20.07 0.92 -6.01
CA LYS A 108 -21.26 0.07 -5.88
C LYS A 108 -21.98 0.29 -4.55
N GLU A 109 -21.23 0.44 -3.46
CA GLU A 109 -21.76 0.72 -2.12
C GLU A 109 -22.32 2.14 -2.00
N LYS A 110 -21.94 3.06 -2.91
CA LYS A 110 -22.24 4.48 -2.79
C LYS A 110 -23.65 4.91 -3.15
N CYS A 111 -24.58 4.03 -3.51
CA CYS A 111 -25.95 4.47 -3.80
C CYS A 111 -26.67 4.82 -2.48
N PRO A 112 -26.77 6.12 -2.11
CA PRO A 112 -27.21 6.49 -0.76
C PRO A 112 -28.67 6.13 -0.55
N TYR A 113 -29.47 6.20 -1.63
CA TYR A 113 -30.88 5.79 -1.63
C TYR A 113 -31.07 4.30 -1.38
N LYS A 114 -30.21 3.44 -1.95
CA LYS A 114 -30.27 1.99 -1.71
C LYS A 114 -29.84 1.66 -0.29
N CYS A 115 -28.78 2.30 0.22
CA CYS A 115 -28.35 2.14 1.61
C CYS A 115 -29.42 2.64 2.59
N ALA A 116 -29.98 3.83 2.38
CA ALA A 116 -31.05 4.38 3.21
C ALA A 116 -32.33 3.54 3.16
N GLY A 117 -32.69 3.03 1.98
CA GLY A 117 -33.81 2.11 1.79
C GLY A 117 -33.60 0.81 2.57
N PHE A 118 -32.40 0.22 2.50
CA PHE A 118 -32.04 -0.97 3.25
C PHE A 118 -32.06 -0.73 4.76
N ILE A 119 -31.47 0.37 5.25
CA ILE A 119 -31.47 0.75 6.67
C ILE A 119 -32.91 0.94 7.17
N ARG A 120 -33.76 1.65 6.41
CA ARG A 120 -35.18 1.83 6.75
C ARG A 120 -35.95 0.51 6.79
N TRP A 121 -35.62 -0.41 5.90
CA TRP A 121 -36.27 -1.73 5.85
C TRP A 121 -35.85 -2.61 7.02
N ILE A 122 -34.54 -2.70 7.31
CA ILE A 122 -34.00 -3.57 8.37
C ILE A 122 -34.31 -3.03 9.78
N ALA A 123 -34.44 -1.70 9.96
CA ALA A 123 -34.75 -1.07 11.24
C ALA A 123 -36.12 -1.45 11.83
N LYS A 124 -36.97 -2.12 11.06
CA LYS A 124 -38.27 -2.65 11.54
C LYS A 124 -38.11 -3.87 12.46
N TYR A 125 -36.97 -4.53 12.42
CA TYR A 125 -36.69 -5.74 13.20
C TYR A 125 -35.78 -5.39 14.38
N PRO A 126 -36.08 -5.89 15.61
CA PRO A 126 -35.18 -5.73 16.74
C PRO A 126 -33.87 -6.49 16.49
N ALA A 127 -32.77 -5.98 17.06
CA ALA A 127 -31.43 -6.54 16.84
C ALA A 127 -31.33 -8.03 17.23
N SER A 128 -32.12 -8.48 18.20
CA SER A 128 -32.20 -9.87 18.64
C SER A 128 -32.66 -10.85 17.56
N TYR A 129 -33.32 -10.36 16.50
CA TYR A 129 -33.85 -11.19 15.41
C TYR A 129 -32.92 -11.23 14.19
N LEU A 130 -31.81 -10.49 14.22
CA LEU A 130 -30.90 -10.38 13.11
C LEU A 130 -29.70 -11.31 13.32
N VAL A 131 -29.49 -12.24 12.40
CA VAL A 131 -28.29 -13.08 12.34
C VAL A 131 -27.50 -12.69 11.09
N ALA A 132 -26.28 -12.19 11.28
CA ALA A 132 -25.39 -11.86 10.18
C ALA A 132 -24.62 -13.12 9.75
N MET A 133 -24.80 -13.51 8.48
CA MET A 133 -24.02 -14.56 7.84
C MET A 133 -23.25 -13.91 6.69
N ASP A 134 -21.92 -13.94 6.76
CA ASP A 134 -21.05 -13.48 5.67
C ASP A 134 -20.25 -14.67 5.14
N GLU A 135 -20.15 -14.77 3.82
CA GLU A 135 -19.42 -15.85 3.17
C GLU A 135 -17.96 -15.44 2.99
N VAL A 136 -17.07 -16.10 3.72
CA VAL A 136 -15.64 -15.94 3.54
C VAL A 136 -15.14 -17.04 2.61
N SER A 137 -14.66 -16.66 1.41
CA SER A 137 -13.99 -17.60 0.51
C SER A 137 -12.66 -18.02 1.14
N LYS A 138 -12.52 -19.30 1.47
CA LYS A 138 -11.25 -19.88 1.91
C LYS A 138 -10.40 -20.19 0.67
N ASP A 139 -9.29 -19.47 0.50
CA ASP A 139 -8.29 -19.77 -0.52
C ASP A 139 -7.21 -20.70 0.08
N ASP A 140 -7.17 -21.95 -0.40
CA ASP A 140 -6.24 -22.99 0.07
C ASP A 140 -4.77 -22.71 -0.29
N ARG A 141 -4.47 -21.63 -1.04
CA ARG A 141 -3.09 -21.23 -1.36
C ARG A 141 -2.31 -20.57 -0.22
N THR A 142 -2.94 -20.37 0.95
CA THR A 142 -2.34 -19.63 2.09
C THR A 142 -1.78 -20.53 3.19
N TYR A 143 -1.53 -21.81 2.92
CA TYR A 143 -0.97 -22.76 3.90
C TYR A 143 0.56 -22.96 3.81
N SER A 144 1.26 -22.36 2.85
CA SER A 144 2.70 -22.62 2.61
C SER A 144 3.69 -21.74 3.39
N ARG A 145 3.26 -21.13 4.50
CA ARG A 145 4.16 -20.42 5.43
C ARG A 145 3.86 -20.81 6.87
N MET A 146 4.22 -22.04 7.22
CA MET A 146 4.62 -22.43 8.57
C MET A 146 6.07 -22.87 8.50
#